data_AF-A0A7J9VIA3-F1
#
_entry.id   AF-A0A7J9VIA3-F1
#
_cell.length_a   1.000
_cell.length_b   1.000
_cell.length_c   1.000
_cell.angle_alpha   90.00
_cell.angle_beta   90.00
_cell.angle_gamma   90.00
#
_symmetry.space_group_name_H-M   'P 1'
#
loop_
_entity.id
_entity.type
_entity.pdbx_description
1 polymer ?
#
loop_
_entity_poly.entity_id
_entity_poly.type
_entity_poly.pdbx_seq_one_letter_code
_entity_poly.pdbx_strand_id
1 'polypeptide(L)'
;ETREQRCWFHVQANVLAALPKSAHPGAKVALAEIYNAEDAEHARVAVKAFADSYGAKWPKAVAKITDQLDVLLEFYRYPAEHWIHL
;
A
#
# COMPACT_ATOMS: atom_id res chain seq x y z
N GLU A 1 -18.85 3.67 17.20
CA GLU A 1 -18.09 4.44 16.20
C GLU A 1 -17.63 3.47 15.12
N THR A 2 -17.80 3.82 13.85
CA THR A 2 -17.43 2.95 12.70
C THR A 2 -16.05 3.36 12.20
N ARG A 3 -15.19 2.39 11.90
CA ARG A 3 -13.86 2.64 11.35
C ARG A 3 -13.84 2.38 9.85
N GLU A 4 -13.17 3.25 9.11
CA GLU A 4 -13.03 3.16 7.65
C GLU A 4 -11.80 2.31 7.29
N GLN A 5 -11.93 1.45 6.29
CA GLN A 5 -10.81 0.80 5.62
C GLN A 5 -10.88 1.13 4.13
N ARG A 6 -9.74 1.52 3.55
CA ARG A 6 -9.67 1.81 2.12
C ARG A 6 -9.16 0.61 1.34
N CYS A 7 -9.94 0.18 0.36
CA CYS A 7 -9.62 -0.98 -0.47
C CYS A 7 -8.30 -0.83 -1.24
N TRP A 8 -7.43 -1.82 -1.11
CA TRP A 8 -6.11 -1.86 -1.73
C TRP A 8 -6.16 -2.00 -3.26
N PHE A 9 -7.19 -2.66 -3.81
CA PHE A 9 -7.39 -2.74 -5.26
C PHE A 9 -7.46 -1.34 -5.91
N HIS A 10 -8.27 -0.45 -5.33
CA HIS A 10 -8.41 0.91 -5.85
C HIS A 10 -7.14 1.76 -5.65
N VAL A 11 -6.43 1.58 -4.53
CA VAL A 11 -5.17 2.30 -4.28
C VAL A 11 -4.07 1.83 -5.21
N GLN A 12 -3.95 0.52 -5.47
CA GLN A 12 -3.03 -0.02 -6.45
C GLN A 12 -3.28 0.61 -7.84
N ALA A 13 -4.53 0.66 -8.30
CA ALA A 13 -4.86 1.30 -9.57
C ALA A 13 -4.43 2.78 -9.61
N ASN A 14 -4.66 3.53 -8.52
CA ASN A 14 -4.24 4.94 -8.40
C ASN A 14 -2.73 5.12 -8.40
N VAL A 15 -1.98 4.21 -7.77
CA VAL A 15 -0.50 4.21 -7.78
C VAL A 15 0.00 3.96 -9.20
N LEU A 16 -0.51 2.93 -9.88
CA LEU A 16 -0.09 2.57 -11.23
C LEU A 16 -0.40 3.66 -12.25
N ALA A 17 -1.51 4.39 -12.08
CA ALA A 17 -1.86 5.55 -12.90
C ALA A 17 -0.84 6.70 -12.78
N ALA A 18 -0.08 6.77 -11.67
CA ALA A 18 0.97 7.76 -11.44
C ALA A 18 2.38 7.28 -11.86
N LEU A 19 2.50 6.09 -12.48
CA LEU A 19 3.76 5.47 -12.87
C LEU A 19 3.82 5.19 -14.38
N PRO A 20 5.01 5.23 -15.01
CA PRO A 20 5.18 4.74 -16.37
C PRO A 20 4.93 3.23 -16.42
N LYS A 21 4.35 2.73 -17.53
CA LYS A 21 4.03 1.30 -17.70
C LYS A 21 5.22 0.37 -17.48
N SER A 22 6.44 0.80 -17.79
CA SER A 22 7.66 0.03 -17.56
C SER A 22 7.96 -0.23 -16.08
N ALA A 23 7.47 0.63 -15.17
CA ALA A 23 7.64 0.46 -13.72
C ALA A 23 6.53 -0.39 -13.07
N HIS A 24 5.45 -0.68 -13.80
CA HIS A 24 4.27 -1.37 -13.25
C HIS A 24 4.57 -2.77 -12.69
N PRO A 25 5.38 -3.63 -13.34
CA PRO A 25 5.66 -4.96 -12.79
C PRO A 25 6.33 -4.88 -11.41
N GLY A 26 7.37 -4.05 -11.26
CA GLY A 26 8.04 -3.86 -9.98
C GLY A 26 7.15 -3.20 -8.93
N ALA A 27 6.35 -2.21 -9.32
CA ALA A 27 5.46 -1.52 -8.40
C ALA A 27 4.37 -2.45 -7.86
N LYS A 28 3.82 -3.36 -8.68
CA LYS A 28 2.84 -4.35 -8.23
C LYS A 28 3.43 -5.30 -7.18
N VAL A 29 4.66 -5.76 -7.38
CA VAL A 29 5.37 -6.59 -6.40
C VAL A 29 5.55 -5.82 -5.10
N ALA A 30 6.10 -4.61 -5.16
CA ALA A 30 6.33 -3.79 -3.97
C ALA A 30 5.03 -3.42 -3.23
N LEU A 31 3.92 -3.23 -3.94
CA LEU A 31 2.60 -3.03 -3.33
C LEU A 31 2.10 -4.29 -2.63
N ALA A 32 2.31 -5.48 -3.23
CA ALA A 32 1.95 -6.75 -2.63
C ALA A 32 2.70 -7.04 -1.33
N GLU A 33 3.97 -6.67 -1.25
CA GLU A 33 4.75 -6.74 0.00
C GLU A 33 4.14 -5.89 1.13
N ILE A 34 3.37 -4.83 0.81
CA ILE A 34 2.74 -4.00 1.84
C ILE A 34 1.47 -4.65 2.38
N TYR A 35 0.53 -5.02 1.52
CA TYR A 35 -0.77 -5.51 1.98
C TYR A 35 -0.77 -6.98 2.40
N ASN A 36 0.26 -7.75 2.02
CA ASN A 36 0.48 -9.12 2.50
C ASN A 36 1.54 -9.21 3.62
N ALA A 37 1.99 -8.08 4.18
CA ALA A 37 2.98 -8.11 5.25
C ALA A 37 2.46 -8.87 6.48
N GLU A 38 3.36 -9.39 7.30
CA GLU A 38 3.06 -10.19 8.50
C GLU A 38 2.18 -9.43 9.50
N ASP A 39 2.41 -8.13 9.66
CA ASP A 39 1.63 -7.25 10.52
C ASP A 39 1.76 -5.78 10.07
N ALA A 40 1.10 -4.88 10.81
CA ALA A 40 1.11 -3.45 10.52
C ALA A 40 2.51 -2.81 10.56
N GLU A 41 3.42 -3.29 11.42
CA GLU A 41 4.77 -2.73 11.53
C GLU A 41 5.61 -3.13 10.32
N HIS A 42 5.53 -4.40 9.91
CA HIS A 42 6.15 -4.87 8.67
C HIS A 42 5.58 -4.16 7.44
N ALA A 43 4.27 -3.91 7.40
CA ALA A 43 3.65 -3.13 6.34
C ALA A 43 4.19 -1.69 6.28
N ARG A 44 4.40 -1.03 7.43
CA ARG A 44 5.01 0.32 7.49
C ARG A 44 6.46 0.31 6.99
N VAL A 45 7.23 -0.73 7.30
CA VAL A 45 8.59 -0.92 6.76
C VAL A 45 8.54 -1.08 5.23
N ALA A 46 7.62 -1.90 4.70
CA ALA A 46 7.44 -2.08 3.26
C ALA A 46 7.03 -0.75 2.57
N VAL A 47 6.17 0.05 3.20
CA VAL A 47 5.81 1.39 2.70
C VAL A 47 7.01 2.32 2.66
N LYS A 48 7.88 2.28 3.68
CA LYS A 48 9.12 3.04 3.66
C LYS A 48 10.03 2.59 2.52
N ALA A 49 10.20 1.29 2.31
CA ALA A 49 10.99 0.77 1.20
C ALA A 49 10.43 1.18 -0.17
N PHE A 50 9.09 1.19 -0.32
CA PHE A 50 8.42 1.71 -1.50
C PHE A 50 8.68 3.21 -1.69
N ALA A 51 8.57 4.00 -0.62
CA ALA A 51 8.85 5.43 -0.65
C ALA A 51 10.31 5.73 -1.03
N ASP A 52 11.27 4.98 -0.49
CA ASP A 52 12.69 5.13 -0.80
C ASP A 52 12.97 4.77 -2.28
N SER A 53 12.32 3.72 -2.80
CA SER A 53 12.53 3.23 -4.17
C SER A 53 11.87 4.11 -5.24
N TYR A 54 10.70 4.68 -4.94
CA TYR A 54 9.89 5.41 -5.93
C TYR A 54 9.80 6.92 -5.68
N GLY A 55 10.01 7.39 -4.44
CA GLY A 55 9.67 8.75 -4.01
C GLY A 55 10.49 9.85 -4.67
N ALA A 56 11.76 9.60 -4.98
CA ALA A 56 12.60 10.59 -5.64
C ALA A 56 12.10 10.95 -7.05
N LYS A 57 11.55 9.98 -7.79
CA LYS A 57 11.13 10.16 -9.19
C LYS A 57 9.60 10.26 -9.35
N TRP A 58 8.85 9.62 -8.47
CA TRP A 58 7.39 9.52 -8.55
C TRP A 58 6.74 9.84 -7.19
N PRO A 59 6.94 11.05 -6.64
CA PRO A 59 6.41 11.42 -5.33
C PRO A 59 4.87 11.32 -5.28
N LYS A 60 4.18 11.61 -6.39
CA LYS A 60 2.72 11.47 -6.49
C LYS A 60 2.22 10.03 -6.34
N ALA A 61 3.03 9.04 -6.74
CA ALA A 61 2.69 7.63 -6.59
C ALA A 61 2.82 7.20 -5.13
N VAL A 62 3.90 7.64 -4.46
CA VAL A 62 4.12 7.40 -3.02
C VAL A 62 3.04 8.06 -2.17
N ALA A 63 2.64 9.30 -2.50
CA ALA A 63 1.58 10.02 -1.80
C ALA A 63 0.23 9.28 -1.77
N LYS A 64 -0.09 8.46 -2.79
CA LYS A 64 -1.32 7.65 -2.81
C LYS A 64 -1.39 6.61 -1.68
N ILE A 65 -0.26 6.32 -1.05
CA ILE A 65 -0.15 5.39 0.07
C ILE A 65 0.08 6.18 1.35
N THR A 66 1.14 7.01 1.40
CA THR A 66 1.57 7.68 2.63
C THR A 66 0.53 8.61 3.23
N ASP A 67 -0.26 9.30 2.40
CA ASP A 67 -1.23 10.30 2.87
C ASP A 67 -2.46 9.67 3.56
N GLN A 68 -2.61 8.35 3.46
CA GLN A 68 -3.78 7.59 3.89
C GLN A 68 -3.38 6.25 4.51
N LEU A 69 -2.13 6.15 4.98
CA LEU A 69 -1.51 4.89 5.38
C LEU A 69 -2.29 4.21 6.51
N ASP A 70 -2.71 4.95 7.52
CA ASP A 70 -3.42 4.37 8.65
C ASP A 70 -4.77 3.76 8.25
N VAL A 71 -5.50 4.40 7.32
CA VAL A 71 -6.77 3.87 6.78
C VAL A 71 -6.54 2.64 5.89
N LEU A 72 -5.41 2.58 5.20
CA LEU A 72 -5.03 1.42 4.39
C LEU A 72 -4.63 0.22 5.25
N LEU A 73 -4.04 0.46 6.43
CA LEU A 73 -3.58 -0.57 7.35
C LEU A 73 -4.60 -0.90 8.46
N GLU A 74 -5.76 -0.26 8.48
CA GLU A 74 -6.79 -0.49 9.52
C GLU A 74 -7.19 -1.97 9.61
N PHE A 75 -7.10 -2.72 8.50
CA PHE A 75 -7.44 -4.14 8.49
C PHE A 75 -6.56 -5.00 9.43
N TYR A 76 -5.30 -4.59 9.67
CA TYR A 76 -4.39 -5.30 10.59
C TYR A 76 -4.85 -5.25 12.06
N ARG A 77 -5.86 -4.43 12.38
CA ARG A 77 -6.45 -4.37 13.72
C ARG A 77 -7.52 -5.44 13.96
N TYR A 78 -7.92 -6.16 12.92
CA TYR A 78 -8.86 -7.29 13.00
C TYR A 78 -8.10 -8.62 12.97
N PRO A 79 -8.73 -9.72 13.42
CA PRO A 79 -8.15 -11.06 13.32
C PRO A 79 -7.64 -11.41 11.91
N ALA A 80 -6.52 -12.12 11.84
CA ALA A 80 -5.81 -12.41 10.60
C ALA A 80 -6.65 -13.24 9.59
N GLU A 81 -7.61 -14.02 10.08
CA GLU A 81 -8.55 -14.75 9.23
C GLU A 81 -9.37 -13.83 8.31
N HIS A 82 -9.52 -12.54 8.69
CA HIS A 82 -10.23 -11.55 7.87
C HIS A 82 -9.34 -10.88 6.82
N TRP A 83 -8.01 -10.98 6.93
CA TRP A 83 -7.09 -10.30 6.00
C TRP A 83 -7.11 -10.93 4.61
N ILE A 84 -7.48 -12.21 4.49
CA ILE A 84 -7.55 -12.97 3.23
C ILE A 84 -8.59 -12.38 2.26
N HIS A 85 -9.52 -11.58 2.77
CA HIS A 85 -10.61 -10.96 2.00
C HIS A 85 -10.31 -9.53 1.53
N LEU A 86 -9.04 -9.09 1.56
CA LEU A 86 -8.61 -7.77 1.08
C LEU A 86 -8.59 -7.58 -0.44
#